data_AF-A0A7C5VSK8-F1
#
_entry.id   AF-A0A7C5VSK8-F1
#
_cell.length_a   1.000
_cell.length_b   1.000
_cell.length_c   1.000
_cell.angle_alpha   90.00
_cell.angle_beta   90.00
_cell.angle_gamma   90.00
#
_symmetry.space_group_name_H-M   'P 1'
#
loop_
_entity.id
_entity.type
_entity.pdbx_description
1 polymer ?
#
loop_
_entity_poly.entity_id
_entity_poly.type
_entity_poly.pdbx_seq_one_letter_code
_entity_poly.pdbx_strand_id
1 'polypeptide(L)'
;MSSLWEKYDRAVELSGSILCLGLDPPPSAYPEPDSRLKFCLNRLQSLSRYCSAVKMNENHLRGVGEEGHRKLTEAAKRVGIVSILDCKLGDIGETARAGVQTISRLGYDAFTTHPLFGNVGEVVEEAHREGLGVFLLTYPSGTYGEKYFRLAVGDRPLYWRFIQEGVEAGVDGYVVGLSSSLNEEEIAEVRRLIGQEAVILAPGMGAQGGDPIHLIRAGGERILVNVGRSIILAEDPPAVAAVISERLSRQREFIQTSKAIISTKGVLNIHDKPIQLSSGGWSRLYIDCRALYSDPASRSLIARLMVGAISRHMGRSGFDIATTATAGIPLASIVADRLGVGLVYVRMEKKMHGLERRVEGVVKPGKVYVGVDDVATTGRSALECVKAVREMGGVIEKYFVIFDRSEGAERLLREVGVELYYLAQLNKEFLDMAGVDEKTW
;
A
#
# COMPACT_ATOMS: atom_id res chain seq x y z
N MET A 1 14.78 -16.59 -7.26
CA MET A 1 14.47 -15.16 -7.52
C MET A 1 13.27 -14.80 -6.67
N SER A 2 13.13 -13.54 -6.22
CA SER A 2 11.93 -13.14 -5.46
C SER A 2 10.71 -13.12 -6.37
N SER A 3 9.57 -13.61 -5.88
CA SER A 3 8.31 -13.59 -6.62
C SER A 3 7.83 -12.15 -6.87
N LEU A 4 6.88 -11.97 -7.79
CA LEU A 4 6.31 -10.65 -8.08
C LEU A 4 5.67 -10.01 -6.83
N TRP A 5 4.95 -10.80 -6.04
CA TRP A 5 4.26 -10.31 -4.86
C TRP A 5 5.24 -9.93 -3.73
N GLU A 6 6.40 -10.59 -3.61
CA GLU A 6 7.46 -10.16 -2.68
C GLU A 6 8.06 -8.81 -3.10
N LYS A 7 8.29 -8.63 -4.41
CA LYS A 7 8.76 -7.34 -4.95
C LYS A 7 7.73 -6.24 -4.71
N TYR A 8 6.45 -6.54 -4.89
CA TYR A 8 5.33 -5.63 -4.58
C TYR A 8 5.30 -5.26 -3.09
N ASP A 9 5.30 -6.24 -2.19
CA ASP A 9 5.22 -6.01 -0.74
C ASP A 9 6.38 -5.11 -0.29
N ARG A 10 7.58 -5.37 -0.79
CA ARG A 10 8.76 -4.53 -0.54
C ARG A 10 8.58 -3.11 -1.08
N ALA A 11 8.12 -2.96 -2.32
CA ALA A 11 7.95 -1.64 -2.93
C ALA A 11 6.88 -0.80 -2.23
N VAL A 12 5.77 -1.41 -1.80
CA VAL A 12 4.73 -0.75 -0.99
C VAL A 12 5.27 -0.39 0.39
N GLU A 13 6.05 -1.25 1.04
CA GLU A 13 6.66 -0.93 2.35
C GLU A 13 7.70 0.20 2.25
N LEU A 14 8.43 0.30 1.12
CA LEU A 14 9.39 1.38 0.86
C LEU A 14 8.71 2.73 0.59
N SER A 15 7.72 2.73 -0.30
CA SER A 15 7.04 3.95 -0.76
C SER A 15 5.87 4.36 0.13
N GLY A 16 5.34 3.44 0.93
CA GLY A 16 4.07 3.55 1.63
C GLY A 16 2.87 3.74 0.70
N SER A 17 2.98 3.43 -0.60
CA SER A 17 2.00 3.79 -1.63
C SER A 17 1.59 2.59 -2.47
N ILE A 18 0.33 2.57 -2.92
CA ILE A 18 -0.20 1.63 -3.91
C ILE A 18 -0.29 2.23 -5.32
N LEU A 19 0.30 3.40 -5.53
CA LEU A 19 0.32 4.08 -6.82
C LEU A 19 1.25 3.36 -7.79
N CYS A 20 0.69 2.98 -8.94
CA CYS A 20 1.43 2.55 -10.12
C CYS A 20 1.50 3.71 -11.13
N LEU A 21 2.70 4.20 -11.43
CA LEU A 21 2.88 5.28 -12.39
C LEU A 21 2.75 4.76 -13.82
N GLY A 22 1.73 5.20 -14.56
CA GLY A 22 1.63 4.99 -16.01
C GLY A 22 2.58 5.92 -16.75
N LEU A 23 3.69 5.40 -17.24
CA LEU A 23 4.77 6.20 -17.83
C LEU A 23 4.75 6.13 -19.36
N ASP A 24 3.74 6.80 -19.92
CA ASP A 24 3.37 6.72 -21.33
C ASP A 24 3.55 8.09 -22.03
N PRO A 25 4.76 8.47 -22.47
CA PRO A 25 5.00 9.76 -23.13
C PRO A 25 4.15 9.91 -24.39
N PRO A 26 3.41 11.03 -24.59
CA PRO A 26 2.63 11.23 -25.81
C PRO A 26 3.55 11.31 -27.04
N PRO A 27 3.37 10.46 -28.06
CA PRO A 27 4.22 10.47 -29.24
C PRO A 27 4.19 11.80 -30.01
N SER A 28 3.06 12.52 -29.95
CA SER A 28 2.92 13.84 -30.58
C SER A 28 3.80 14.91 -29.93
N ALA A 29 4.06 14.81 -28.62
CA ALA A 29 4.92 15.75 -27.90
C ALA A 29 6.38 15.27 -27.85
N TYR A 30 6.62 13.96 -27.95
CA TYR A 30 7.92 13.31 -27.88
C TYR A 30 8.08 12.34 -29.06
N PRO A 31 8.29 12.81 -30.29
CA PRO A 31 8.32 11.96 -31.48
C PRO A 31 9.56 11.05 -31.50
N GLU A 32 10.72 11.61 -31.15
CA GLU A 32 12.00 10.89 -31.20
C GLU A 32 12.13 9.89 -30.04
N PRO A 33 12.59 8.64 -30.28
CA PRO A 33 12.80 7.65 -29.22
C PRO A 33 13.66 8.15 -28.06
N ASP A 34 14.74 8.86 -28.35
CA ASP A 34 15.63 9.41 -27.32
C ASP A 34 14.93 10.46 -26.45
N SER A 35 14.03 11.26 -27.04
CA SER A 35 13.24 12.24 -26.29
C SER A 35 12.28 11.56 -25.31
N ARG A 36 11.67 10.44 -25.72
CA ARG A 36 10.80 9.61 -24.88
C ARG A 36 11.58 8.94 -23.75
N LEU A 37 12.74 8.37 -24.05
CA LEU A 37 13.62 7.80 -23.04
C LEU A 37 14.03 8.83 -21.99
N LYS A 38 14.48 10.02 -22.42
CA LYS A 38 14.86 11.12 -21.51
C LYS A 38 13.68 11.58 -20.66
N PHE A 39 12.49 11.71 -21.25
CA PHE A 39 11.27 12.04 -20.52
C PHE A 39 10.99 11.00 -19.43
N CYS A 40 11.01 9.71 -19.77
CA CYS A 40 10.74 8.62 -18.85
C CYS A 40 11.74 8.57 -17.69
N LEU A 41 13.05 8.69 -17.96
CA LEU A 41 14.09 8.73 -16.93
C LEU A 41 13.90 9.90 -15.97
N ASN A 42 13.61 11.10 -16.49
CA ASN A 42 13.38 12.28 -15.66
C ASN A 42 12.16 12.10 -14.75
N ARG A 43 11.06 11.54 -15.28
CA ARG A 43 9.84 11.29 -14.51
C ARG A 43 10.03 10.21 -13.44
N LEU A 44 10.75 9.12 -13.75
CA LEU A 44 11.12 8.12 -12.75
C LEU A 44 11.91 8.73 -11.60
N GLN A 45 12.89 9.58 -11.91
CA GLN A 45 13.71 10.23 -10.89
C GLN A 45 12.86 11.15 -9.98
N SER A 46 11.97 11.95 -10.56
CA SER A 46 11.18 12.91 -9.78
C SER A 46 9.97 12.31 -9.05
N LEU A 47 9.45 11.16 -9.52
CA LEU A 47 8.16 10.62 -9.05
C LEU A 47 8.26 9.29 -8.28
N SER A 48 9.39 8.57 -8.38
CA SER A 48 9.55 7.24 -7.79
C SER A 48 9.22 7.18 -6.29
N ARG A 49 9.54 8.22 -5.52
CA ARG A 49 9.23 8.27 -4.07
C ARG A 49 7.74 8.18 -3.72
N TYR A 50 6.84 8.39 -4.68
CA TYR A 50 5.39 8.36 -4.48
C TYR A 50 4.73 7.08 -5.01
N CYS A 51 5.51 6.17 -5.60
CA CYS A 51 5.00 5.03 -6.36
C CYS A 51 5.61 3.73 -5.84
N SER A 52 4.86 2.63 -5.89
CA SER A 52 5.38 1.27 -5.68
C SER A 52 5.62 0.52 -6.97
N ALA A 53 5.06 0.99 -8.08
CA ALA A 53 5.29 0.43 -9.40
C ALA A 53 5.35 1.50 -10.49
N VAL A 54 5.96 1.15 -11.61
CA VAL A 54 5.89 1.88 -12.87
C VAL A 54 5.41 0.92 -13.95
N LYS A 55 4.41 1.34 -14.72
CA LYS A 55 3.91 0.62 -15.89
C LYS A 55 4.23 1.41 -17.14
N MET A 56 4.95 0.79 -18.07
CA MET A 56 5.35 1.41 -19.34
C MET A 56 4.63 0.71 -20.48
N ASN A 57 3.83 1.43 -21.26
CA ASN A 57 3.16 0.86 -22.42
C ASN A 57 4.12 0.75 -23.61
N GLU A 58 4.20 -0.45 -24.19
CA GLU A 58 5.10 -0.74 -25.31
C GLU A 58 4.91 0.22 -26.49
N ASN A 59 3.66 0.56 -26.82
CA ASN A 59 3.37 1.40 -27.99
C ASN A 59 3.93 2.82 -27.84
N HIS A 60 3.99 3.34 -26.61
CA HIS A 60 4.57 4.65 -26.33
C HIS A 60 6.10 4.63 -26.39
N LEU A 61 6.72 3.49 -26.12
CA LEU A 61 8.18 3.34 -26.14
C LEU A 61 8.72 2.69 -27.42
N ARG A 62 7.87 2.40 -28.42
CA ARG A 62 8.34 1.85 -29.71
C ARG A 62 9.50 2.66 -30.30
N GLY A 63 10.60 1.97 -30.60
CA GLY A 63 11.85 2.57 -31.10
C GLY A 63 12.85 2.92 -30.01
N VAL A 64 12.45 2.95 -28.73
CA VAL A 64 13.41 2.92 -27.61
C VAL A 64 14.04 1.52 -27.65
N GLY A 65 15.30 1.45 -28.05
CA GLY A 65 16.01 0.18 -28.17
C GLY A 65 16.17 -0.54 -26.83
N GLU A 66 16.66 -1.78 -26.88
CA GLU A 66 16.84 -2.65 -25.70
C GLU A 66 17.65 -1.95 -24.58
N GLU A 67 18.73 -1.26 -24.95
CA GLU A 67 19.57 -0.49 -24.03
C GLU A 67 18.80 0.64 -23.33
N GLY A 68 17.85 1.27 -24.02
CA GLY A 68 16.98 2.30 -23.43
C GLY A 68 16.02 1.72 -22.40
N HIS A 69 15.43 0.56 -22.69
CA HIS A 69 14.59 -0.16 -21.73
C HIS A 69 15.39 -0.60 -20.50
N ARG A 70 16.60 -1.16 -20.68
CA ARG A 70 17.48 -1.53 -19.57
C ARG A 70 17.81 -0.36 -18.66
N LYS A 71 18.09 0.83 -19.23
CA LYS A 71 18.28 2.05 -18.42
C LYS A 71 17.06 2.40 -17.58
N LEU A 72 15.85 2.23 -18.12
CA LEU A 72 14.59 2.50 -17.40
C LEU A 72 14.34 1.49 -16.28
N THR A 73 14.52 0.20 -16.55
CA THR A 73 14.30 -0.88 -15.57
C THR A 73 15.37 -0.85 -14.47
N GLU A 74 16.63 -0.56 -14.78
CA GLU A 74 17.68 -0.32 -13.79
C GLU A 74 17.43 0.92 -12.93
N ALA A 75 16.85 1.98 -13.51
CA ALA A 75 16.44 3.15 -12.74
C ALA A 75 15.31 2.79 -11.75
N ALA A 76 14.31 2.03 -12.20
CA ALA A 76 13.21 1.55 -11.35
C ALA A 76 13.71 0.63 -10.22
N LYS A 77 14.64 -0.29 -10.53
CA LYS A 77 15.26 -1.20 -9.56
C LYS A 77 16.05 -0.45 -8.49
N ARG A 78 16.82 0.59 -8.87
CA ARG A 78 17.62 1.40 -7.94
C ARG A 78 16.77 2.12 -6.89
N VAL A 79 15.58 2.56 -7.27
CA VAL A 79 14.62 3.23 -6.37
C VAL A 79 13.66 2.25 -5.69
N GLY A 80 13.75 0.96 -6.00
CA GLY A 80 13.01 -0.11 -5.32
C GLY A 80 11.53 -0.22 -5.71
N ILE A 81 11.16 0.17 -6.94
CA ILE A 81 9.79 0.02 -7.45
C ILE A 81 9.69 -1.11 -8.48
N VAL A 82 8.51 -1.72 -8.58
CA VAL A 82 8.23 -2.79 -9.56
C VAL A 82 8.10 -2.21 -10.96
N SER A 83 8.81 -2.77 -11.94
CA SER A 83 8.71 -2.37 -13.35
C SER A 83 7.83 -3.33 -14.16
N ILE A 84 6.80 -2.80 -14.80
CA ILE A 84 5.80 -3.58 -15.55
C ILE A 84 5.76 -3.11 -17.01
N LEU A 85 5.98 -4.02 -17.95
CA LEU A 85 5.78 -3.77 -19.37
C LEU A 85 4.32 -4.06 -19.76
N ASP A 86 3.60 -3.05 -20.22
CA ASP A 86 2.24 -3.21 -20.73
C ASP A 86 2.26 -3.45 -22.25
N CYS A 87 2.55 -4.71 -22.64
CA CYS A 87 2.62 -5.18 -24.03
C CYS A 87 1.39 -6.02 -24.45
N LYS A 88 0.64 -6.58 -23.49
CA LYS A 88 -0.51 -7.47 -23.76
C LYS A 88 -0.12 -8.62 -24.69
N LEU A 89 1.00 -9.29 -24.39
CA LEU A 89 1.50 -10.41 -25.17
C LEU A 89 0.37 -11.42 -25.43
N GLY A 90 0.12 -11.72 -26.69
CA GLY A 90 -0.95 -12.61 -27.14
C GLY A 90 -0.53 -13.28 -28.43
N ASP A 91 0.15 -14.41 -28.30
CA ASP A 91 0.60 -15.28 -29.37
C ASP A 91 0.74 -16.71 -28.81
N ILE A 92 1.08 -17.71 -29.64
CA ILE A 92 1.18 -19.11 -29.23
C ILE A 92 2.55 -19.73 -29.52
N GLY A 93 2.90 -20.80 -28.80
CA GLY A 93 4.08 -21.60 -29.06
C GLY A 93 5.38 -20.81 -29.04
N GLU A 94 6.24 -21.07 -30.03
CA GLU A 94 7.56 -20.43 -30.13
C GLU A 94 7.51 -18.90 -30.17
N THR A 95 6.48 -18.31 -30.78
CA THR A 95 6.36 -16.85 -30.86
C THR A 95 6.10 -16.23 -29.48
N ALA A 96 5.25 -16.87 -28.66
CA ALA A 96 5.01 -16.45 -27.28
C ALA A 96 6.30 -16.52 -26.46
N ARG A 97 7.06 -17.62 -26.58
CA ARG A 97 8.35 -17.80 -25.89
C ARG A 97 9.37 -16.74 -26.28
N ALA A 98 9.52 -16.47 -27.58
CA ALA A 98 10.40 -15.41 -28.07
C ALA A 98 10.01 -14.02 -27.53
N GLY A 99 8.70 -13.77 -27.37
CA GLY A 99 8.17 -12.59 -26.70
C GLY A 99 8.63 -12.50 -25.24
N VAL A 100 8.41 -13.55 -24.44
CA VAL A 100 8.82 -13.60 -23.03
C VAL A 100 10.33 -13.40 -22.86
N GLN A 101 11.14 -14.10 -23.64
CA GLN A 101 12.61 -13.96 -23.61
C GLN A 101 13.06 -12.55 -23.99
N THR A 102 12.35 -11.89 -24.90
CA THR A 102 12.63 -10.49 -25.24
C THR A 102 12.34 -9.58 -24.07
N ILE A 103 11.20 -9.75 -23.39
CA ILE A 103 10.83 -8.98 -22.20
C ILE A 103 11.85 -9.17 -21.06
N SER A 104 12.34 -10.40 -20.88
CA SER A 104 13.40 -10.73 -19.92
C SER A 104 14.68 -9.92 -20.19
N ARG A 105 15.14 -9.87 -21.45
CA ARG A 105 16.32 -9.07 -21.86
C ARG A 105 16.14 -7.56 -21.65
N LEU A 106 14.91 -7.04 -21.71
CA LEU A 106 14.62 -5.64 -21.40
C LEU A 106 14.72 -5.32 -19.90
N GLY A 107 14.76 -6.34 -19.04
CA GLY A 107 15.01 -6.22 -17.60
C GLY A 107 13.79 -5.89 -16.75
N TYR A 108 12.57 -6.07 -17.28
CA TYR A 108 11.34 -5.81 -16.52
C TYR A 108 11.12 -6.83 -15.40
N ASP A 109 10.33 -6.47 -14.39
CA ASP A 109 9.93 -7.40 -13.33
C ASP A 109 8.69 -8.21 -13.72
N ALA A 110 7.81 -7.63 -14.54
CA ALA A 110 6.58 -8.26 -14.99
C ALA A 110 6.08 -7.68 -16.32
N PHE A 111 5.11 -8.36 -16.94
CA PHE A 111 4.43 -7.86 -18.15
C PHE A 111 2.95 -8.24 -18.18
N THR A 112 2.18 -7.58 -19.07
CA THR A 112 0.76 -7.92 -19.30
C THR A 112 0.58 -8.92 -20.44
N THR A 113 -0.34 -9.87 -20.30
CA THR A 113 -0.68 -10.87 -21.33
C THR A 113 -2.19 -10.93 -21.59
N HIS A 114 -2.57 -11.34 -22.80
CA HIS A 114 -3.96 -11.47 -23.24
C HIS A 114 -4.40 -12.95 -23.27
N PRO A 115 -5.47 -13.36 -22.56
CA PRO A 115 -5.83 -14.77 -22.40
C PRO A 115 -6.48 -15.44 -23.63
N LEU A 116 -6.92 -14.66 -24.62
CA LEU A 116 -7.79 -15.14 -25.71
C LEU A 116 -7.25 -16.35 -26.49
N PHE A 117 -5.93 -16.54 -26.56
CA PHE A 117 -5.32 -17.66 -27.28
C PHE A 117 -5.32 -18.98 -26.49
N GLY A 118 -5.74 -18.97 -25.22
CA GLY A 118 -5.90 -20.18 -24.38
C GLY A 118 -4.59 -20.88 -24.04
N ASN A 119 -3.48 -20.16 -24.05
CA ASN A 119 -2.14 -20.65 -23.75
C ASN A 119 -1.52 -19.97 -22.53
N VAL A 120 -2.36 -19.51 -21.58
CA VAL A 120 -1.89 -18.77 -20.41
C VAL A 120 -0.87 -19.58 -19.60
N GLY A 121 -1.09 -20.90 -19.46
CA GLY A 121 -0.15 -21.80 -18.79
C GLY A 121 1.25 -21.82 -19.39
N GLU A 122 1.36 -21.88 -20.72
CA GLU A 122 2.66 -21.88 -21.43
C GLU A 122 3.41 -20.55 -21.22
N VAL A 123 2.69 -19.44 -21.31
CA VAL A 123 3.25 -18.09 -21.11
C VAL A 123 3.75 -17.92 -19.67
N VAL A 124 2.99 -18.39 -18.69
CA VAL A 124 3.35 -18.31 -17.26
C VAL A 124 4.56 -19.19 -16.96
N GLU A 125 4.59 -20.42 -17.46
CA GLU A 125 5.72 -21.32 -17.26
C GLU A 125 7.02 -20.73 -17.81
N GLU A 126 7.00 -20.19 -19.04
CA GLU A 126 8.17 -19.55 -19.64
C GLU A 126 8.55 -18.28 -18.86
N ALA A 127 7.59 -17.45 -18.46
CA ALA A 127 7.83 -16.23 -17.71
C ALA A 127 8.50 -16.52 -16.36
N HIS A 128 8.02 -17.52 -15.62
CA HIS A 128 8.60 -17.92 -14.34
C HIS A 128 10.01 -18.48 -14.50
N ARG A 129 10.29 -19.22 -15.58
CA ARG A 129 11.64 -19.67 -15.92
C ARG A 129 12.62 -18.51 -16.16
N GLU A 130 12.13 -17.44 -16.78
CA GLU A 130 12.87 -16.19 -17.00
C GLU A 130 12.87 -15.24 -15.78
N GLY A 131 12.16 -15.59 -14.69
CA GLY A 131 12.09 -14.78 -13.48
C GLY A 131 11.16 -13.56 -13.56
N LEU A 132 10.22 -13.58 -14.50
CA LEU A 132 9.22 -12.54 -14.74
C LEU A 132 7.89 -12.88 -14.08
N GLY A 133 7.19 -11.85 -13.58
CA GLY A 133 5.79 -11.96 -13.20
C GLY A 133 4.84 -11.73 -14.37
N VAL A 134 3.63 -12.31 -14.31
CA VAL A 134 2.61 -12.16 -15.35
C VAL A 134 1.36 -11.45 -14.81
N PHE A 135 0.91 -10.43 -15.53
CA PHE A 135 -0.39 -9.78 -15.32
C PHE A 135 -1.39 -10.20 -16.40
N LEU A 136 -2.36 -11.03 -16.05
CA LEU A 136 -3.40 -11.50 -16.97
C LEU A 136 -4.51 -10.45 -17.14
N LEU A 137 -4.84 -10.11 -18.39
CA LEU A 137 -5.98 -9.25 -18.69
C LEU A 137 -7.30 -9.98 -18.42
N THR A 138 -8.03 -9.59 -17.37
CA THR A 138 -9.30 -10.23 -17.00
C THR A 138 -10.47 -9.28 -17.05
N TYR A 139 -10.31 -8.03 -16.63
CA TYR A 139 -11.36 -7.03 -16.76
C TYR A 139 -10.74 -5.75 -17.35
N PRO A 140 -10.95 -5.43 -18.64
CA PRO A 140 -10.34 -4.24 -19.24
C PRO A 140 -11.01 -2.95 -18.73
N SER A 141 -10.24 -1.87 -18.56
CA SER A 141 -10.81 -0.56 -18.26
C SER A 141 -11.41 0.07 -19.51
N GLY A 142 -12.67 0.53 -19.42
CA GLY A 142 -13.36 1.30 -20.47
C GLY A 142 -14.47 0.56 -21.22
N THR A 143 -15.29 1.34 -21.92
CA THR A 143 -16.59 0.94 -22.49
C THR A 143 -16.51 -0.08 -23.63
N TYR A 144 -15.40 -0.14 -24.38
CA TYR A 144 -15.31 -0.97 -25.58
C TYR A 144 -14.98 -2.45 -25.31
N GLY A 145 -14.09 -2.72 -24.35
CA GLY A 145 -13.64 -4.08 -24.03
C GLY A 145 -14.62 -4.80 -23.10
N GLU A 146 -15.22 -4.07 -22.16
CA GLU A 146 -16.10 -4.60 -21.14
C GLU A 146 -17.22 -5.49 -21.69
N LYS A 147 -17.85 -5.07 -22.80
CA LYS A 147 -18.95 -5.82 -23.44
C LYS A 147 -18.55 -7.24 -23.86
N TYR A 148 -17.28 -7.47 -24.22
CA TYR A 148 -16.80 -8.79 -24.63
C TYR A 148 -16.49 -9.66 -23.42
N PHE A 149 -15.84 -9.09 -22.41
CA PHE A 149 -15.47 -9.81 -21.20
C PHE A 149 -16.68 -10.17 -20.32
N ARG A 150 -17.80 -9.44 -20.47
CA ARG A 150 -19.08 -9.75 -19.83
C ARG A 150 -19.98 -10.69 -20.65
N LEU A 151 -19.57 -11.15 -21.83
CA LEU A 151 -20.35 -12.13 -22.59
C LEU A 151 -20.56 -13.39 -21.77
N ALA A 152 -21.78 -13.92 -21.75
CA ALA A 152 -22.09 -15.17 -21.08
C ALA A 152 -21.44 -16.35 -21.81
N VAL A 153 -20.68 -17.16 -21.06
CA VAL A 153 -20.09 -18.42 -21.49
C VAL A 153 -20.63 -19.51 -20.57
N GLY A 154 -21.82 -20.01 -20.90
CA GLY A 154 -22.64 -20.83 -20.01
C GLY A 154 -23.35 -19.94 -18.98
N ASP A 155 -23.16 -20.26 -17.70
CA ASP A 155 -23.74 -19.56 -16.54
C ASP A 155 -22.84 -18.43 -15.99
N ARG A 156 -21.63 -18.27 -16.55
CA ARG A 156 -20.63 -17.30 -16.07
C ARG A 156 -20.16 -16.37 -17.19
N PRO A 157 -19.71 -15.15 -16.86
CA PRO A 157 -19.14 -14.24 -17.85
C PRO A 157 -17.76 -14.73 -18.33
N LEU A 158 -17.35 -14.30 -19.53
CA LEU A 158 -16.09 -14.68 -20.16
C LEU A 158 -14.87 -14.39 -19.26
N TYR A 159 -14.84 -13.23 -18.59
CA TYR A 159 -13.73 -12.89 -17.69
C TYR A 159 -13.52 -13.93 -16.59
N TRP A 160 -14.59 -14.60 -16.16
CA TRP A 160 -14.51 -15.61 -15.11
C TRP A 160 -13.71 -16.82 -15.59
N ARG A 161 -13.87 -17.23 -16.85
CA ARG A 161 -13.08 -18.30 -17.47
C ARG A 161 -11.60 -17.96 -17.53
N PHE A 162 -11.28 -16.72 -17.89
CA PHE A 162 -9.89 -16.26 -17.89
C PHE A 162 -9.27 -16.23 -16.49
N ILE A 163 -10.05 -15.86 -15.46
CA ILE A 163 -9.58 -15.95 -14.07
C ILE A 163 -9.30 -17.41 -13.68
N GLN A 164 -10.18 -18.36 -14.04
CA GLN A 164 -9.94 -19.77 -13.75
C GLN A 164 -8.64 -20.28 -14.40
N GLU A 165 -8.46 -20.03 -15.69
CA GLU A 165 -7.25 -20.43 -16.42
C GLU A 165 -6.00 -19.80 -15.79
N GLY A 166 -6.08 -18.53 -15.40
CA GLY A 166 -4.98 -17.85 -14.70
C GLY A 166 -4.66 -18.46 -13.34
N VAL A 167 -5.68 -18.84 -12.56
CA VAL A 167 -5.49 -19.47 -11.24
C VAL A 167 -4.85 -20.85 -11.40
N GLU A 168 -5.32 -21.65 -12.36
CA GLU A 168 -4.75 -22.97 -12.67
C GLU A 168 -3.30 -22.86 -13.16
N ALA A 169 -2.99 -21.82 -13.95
CA ALA A 169 -1.65 -21.54 -14.46
C ALA A 169 -0.68 -20.95 -13.42
N GLY A 170 -1.17 -20.47 -12.26
CA GLY A 170 -0.33 -19.81 -11.26
C GLY A 170 0.07 -18.37 -11.62
N VAL A 171 -0.81 -17.63 -12.31
CA VAL A 171 -0.61 -16.22 -12.66
C VAL A 171 -0.38 -15.34 -11.42
N ASP A 172 0.63 -14.47 -11.48
CA ASP A 172 1.03 -13.61 -10.36
C ASP A 172 0.13 -12.38 -10.14
N GLY A 173 -0.52 -11.89 -11.20
CA GLY A 173 -1.32 -10.68 -11.14
C GLY A 173 -2.44 -10.61 -12.17
N TYR A 174 -3.43 -9.78 -11.89
CA TYR A 174 -4.65 -9.68 -12.69
C TYR A 174 -4.96 -8.22 -12.98
N VAL A 175 -5.16 -7.89 -14.25
CA VAL A 175 -5.58 -6.55 -14.66
C VAL A 175 -7.10 -6.42 -14.48
N VAL A 176 -7.50 -5.59 -13.53
CA VAL A 176 -8.90 -5.30 -13.19
C VAL A 176 -9.16 -3.80 -13.35
N GLY A 177 -9.59 -3.41 -14.52
CA GLY A 177 -9.81 -2.02 -14.92
C GLY A 177 -10.97 -1.38 -14.18
N LEU A 178 -10.73 -0.20 -13.61
CA LEU A 178 -11.76 0.61 -12.99
C LEU A 178 -12.69 1.17 -14.08
N SER A 179 -13.99 0.90 -13.95
CA SER A 179 -15.06 1.47 -14.77
C SER A 179 -16.23 1.84 -13.87
N SER A 180 -17.14 2.70 -14.36
CA SER A 180 -18.35 3.07 -13.62
C SER A 180 -19.32 1.91 -13.38
N SER A 181 -19.12 0.79 -14.08
CA SER A 181 -19.93 -0.43 -13.99
C SER A 181 -19.34 -1.48 -13.06
N LEU A 182 -18.06 -1.38 -12.68
CA LEU A 182 -17.42 -2.34 -11.79
C LEU A 182 -17.75 -2.00 -10.33
N ASN A 183 -18.43 -2.92 -9.65
CA ASN A 183 -18.85 -2.72 -8.25
C ASN A 183 -17.96 -3.48 -7.24
N GLU A 184 -18.17 -3.23 -5.94
CA GLU A 184 -17.40 -3.87 -4.87
C GLU A 184 -17.60 -5.40 -4.79
N GLU A 185 -18.79 -5.90 -5.12
CA GLU A 185 -19.09 -7.34 -5.10
C GLU A 185 -18.30 -8.10 -6.17
N GLU A 186 -18.23 -7.55 -7.37
CA GLU A 186 -17.45 -8.12 -8.47
C GLU A 186 -15.95 -8.12 -8.14
N ILE A 187 -15.43 -7.03 -7.57
CA ILE A 187 -14.02 -6.96 -7.13
C ILE A 187 -13.76 -7.99 -6.03
N ALA A 188 -14.68 -8.13 -5.07
CA ALA A 188 -14.56 -9.10 -3.99
C ALA A 188 -14.61 -10.54 -4.52
N GLU A 189 -15.44 -10.80 -5.53
CA GLU A 189 -15.48 -12.07 -6.23
C GLU A 189 -14.15 -12.37 -6.92
N VAL A 190 -13.60 -11.42 -7.68
CA VAL A 190 -12.28 -11.57 -8.32
C VAL A 190 -11.22 -11.89 -7.26
N ARG A 191 -11.16 -11.10 -6.18
CA ARG A 191 -10.22 -11.33 -5.07
C ARG A 191 -10.37 -12.73 -4.45
N ARG A 192 -11.61 -13.20 -4.26
CA ARG A 192 -11.87 -14.55 -3.73
C ARG A 192 -11.36 -15.64 -4.66
N LEU A 193 -11.49 -15.46 -5.98
CA LEU A 193 -11.04 -16.43 -6.97
C LEU A 193 -9.51 -16.48 -7.09
N ILE A 194 -8.85 -15.32 -7.15
CA ILE A 194 -7.40 -15.24 -7.36
C ILE A 194 -6.56 -15.43 -6.08
N GLY A 195 -7.21 -15.48 -4.92
CA GLY A 195 -6.54 -15.57 -3.62
C GLY A 195 -5.95 -14.25 -3.14
N GLN A 196 -5.35 -14.24 -1.95
CA GLN A 196 -4.77 -13.02 -1.36
C GLN A 196 -3.37 -12.70 -1.90
N GLU A 197 -2.72 -13.67 -2.56
CA GLU A 197 -1.33 -13.49 -2.96
C GLU A 197 -1.16 -12.72 -4.27
N ALA A 198 -2.07 -12.91 -5.21
CA ALA A 198 -2.01 -12.29 -6.52
C ALA A 198 -2.20 -10.77 -6.45
N VAL A 199 -1.50 -10.03 -7.30
CA VAL A 199 -1.57 -8.56 -7.34
C VAL A 199 -2.66 -8.11 -8.31
N ILE A 200 -3.61 -7.28 -7.86
CA ILE A 200 -4.57 -6.64 -8.78
C ILE A 200 -3.96 -5.35 -9.34
N LEU A 201 -3.79 -5.26 -10.65
CA LEU A 201 -3.39 -4.03 -11.35
C LEU A 201 -4.63 -3.34 -11.92
N ALA A 202 -4.96 -2.17 -11.39
CA ALA A 202 -6.18 -1.45 -11.73
C ALA A 202 -5.89 -0.15 -12.50
N PRO A 203 -5.91 -0.17 -13.84
CA PRO A 203 -5.93 1.05 -14.65
C PRO A 203 -7.32 1.71 -14.59
N GLY A 204 -7.38 3.01 -14.88
CA GLY A 204 -8.65 3.72 -15.12
C GLY A 204 -9.02 4.81 -14.12
N MET A 205 -8.17 5.10 -13.13
CA MET A 205 -8.34 6.30 -12.31
C MET A 205 -8.12 7.57 -13.17
N GLY A 206 -8.96 8.59 -12.98
CA GLY A 206 -8.83 9.90 -13.63
C GLY A 206 -9.57 9.96 -14.96
N ALA A 207 -8.85 9.88 -16.09
CA ALA A 207 -9.41 10.10 -17.43
C ALA A 207 -10.55 9.13 -17.82
N GLN A 208 -10.69 8.01 -17.12
CA GLN A 208 -11.74 7.00 -17.32
C GLN A 208 -12.78 6.99 -16.18
N GLY A 209 -12.68 7.92 -15.21
CA GLY A 209 -13.71 8.17 -14.21
C GLY A 209 -13.84 7.15 -13.07
N GLY A 210 -12.95 6.15 -12.98
CA GLY A 210 -13.02 5.13 -11.94
C GLY A 210 -12.58 5.64 -10.55
N ASP A 211 -13.40 5.41 -9.52
CA ASP A 211 -13.03 5.66 -8.13
C ASP A 211 -12.29 4.45 -7.54
N PRO A 212 -11.03 4.61 -7.08
CA PRO A 212 -10.27 3.52 -6.47
C PRO A 212 -10.86 3.02 -5.16
N ILE A 213 -11.84 3.71 -4.55
CA ILE A 213 -12.39 3.33 -3.24
C ILE A 213 -12.96 1.91 -3.23
N HIS A 214 -13.67 1.51 -4.28
CA HIS A 214 -14.24 0.17 -4.40
C HIS A 214 -13.15 -0.90 -4.45
N LEU A 215 -12.05 -0.61 -5.15
CA LEU A 215 -10.88 -1.49 -5.17
C LEU A 215 -10.20 -1.56 -3.81
N ILE A 216 -10.05 -0.45 -3.10
CA ILE A 216 -9.43 -0.43 -1.77
C ILE A 216 -10.29 -1.21 -0.76
N ARG A 217 -11.63 -1.15 -0.90
CA ARG A 217 -12.57 -1.89 -0.06
C ARG A 217 -12.59 -3.37 -0.38
N ALA A 218 -12.64 -3.78 -1.63
CA ALA A 218 -12.90 -5.18 -1.98
C ALA A 218 -11.66 -5.94 -2.51
N GLY A 219 -10.65 -5.22 -3.00
CA GLY A 219 -9.50 -5.76 -3.72
C GLY A 219 -8.41 -6.35 -2.84
N GLY A 220 -8.56 -6.39 -1.51
CA GLY A 220 -7.57 -6.97 -0.59
C GLY A 220 -6.30 -6.14 -0.43
N GLU A 221 -5.24 -6.76 0.10
CA GLU A 221 -4.02 -6.04 0.45
C GLU A 221 -3.14 -5.69 -0.76
N ARG A 222 -3.06 -6.59 -1.75
CA ARG A 222 -2.14 -6.50 -2.89
C ARG A 222 -2.82 -5.92 -4.12
N ILE A 223 -2.90 -4.59 -4.14
CA ILE A 223 -3.50 -3.80 -5.22
C ILE A 223 -2.54 -2.71 -5.72
N LEU A 224 -2.59 -2.42 -7.02
CA LEU A 224 -1.89 -1.32 -7.68
C LEU A 224 -2.90 -0.46 -8.41
N VAL A 225 -2.94 0.83 -8.12
CA VAL A 225 -3.80 1.79 -8.84
C VAL A 225 -2.97 2.51 -9.88
N ASN A 226 -3.22 2.22 -11.16
CA ASN A 226 -2.43 2.79 -12.24
C ASN A 226 -2.95 4.16 -12.70
N VAL A 227 -2.09 5.17 -12.57
CA VAL A 227 -2.39 6.57 -12.95
C VAL A 227 -1.28 7.08 -13.86
N GLY A 228 -1.66 7.53 -15.07
CA GLY A 228 -0.70 7.97 -16.09
C GLY A 228 -0.75 9.47 -16.35
N ARG A 229 -1.46 9.85 -17.43
CA ARG A 229 -1.48 11.21 -18.00
C ARG A 229 -1.76 12.34 -16.98
N SER A 230 -2.65 12.11 -16.01
CA SER A 230 -2.97 13.11 -14.98
C SER A 230 -1.79 13.47 -14.08
N ILE A 231 -0.77 12.61 -13.98
CA ILE A 231 0.48 12.87 -13.25
C ILE A 231 1.56 13.35 -14.22
N ILE A 232 1.92 12.54 -15.21
CA ILE A 232 3.15 12.77 -16.01
C ILE A 232 3.11 14.03 -16.87
N LEU A 233 1.90 14.55 -17.17
CA LEU A 233 1.65 15.76 -17.94
C LEU A 233 1.16 16.95 -17.09
N ALA A 234 1.08 16.80 -15.77
CA ALA A 234 0.72 17.91 -14.90
C ALA A 234 1.78 19.04 -14.97
N GLU A 235 1.37 20.25 -14.59
CA GLU A 235 2.28 21.40 -14.46
C GLU A 235 3.34 21.13 -13.39
N ASP A 236 2.92 20.58 -12.24
CA ASP A 236 3.79 20.09 -11.17
C ASP A 236 3.52 18.59 -10.91
N PRO A 237 4.18 17.67 -11.66
CA PRO A 237 3.99 16.24 -11.50
C PRO A 237 4.31 15.71 -10.09
N PRO A 238 5.41 16.12 -9.42
CA PRO A 238 5.66 15.74 -8.03
C PRO A 238 4.53 16.12 -7.06
N ALA A 239 4.00 17.34 -7.14
CA ALA A 239 2.90 17.76 -6.27
C ALA A 239 1.63 16.93 -6.50
N VAL A 240 1.27 16.69 -7.76
CA VAL A 240 0.09 15.87 -8.11
C VAL A 240 0.28 14.42 -7.68
N ALA A 241 1.46 13.84 -7.90
CA ALA A 241 1.78 12.48 -7.46
C ALA A 241 1.71 12.36 -5.93
N ALA A 242 2.22 13.35 -5.19
CA ALA A 242 2.17 13.37 -3.74
C ALA A 242 0.72 13.36 -3.22
N VAL A 243 -0.15 14.20 -3.79
CA VAL A 243 -1.58 14.27 -3.40
C VAL A 243 -2.29 12.95 -3.68
N ILE A 244 -2.09 12.36 -4.85
CA ILE A 244 -2.73 11.08 -5.23
C ILE A 244 -2.21 9.94 -4.35
N SER A 245 -0.89 9.85 -4.17
CA SER A 245 -0.25 8.85 -3.32
C SER A 245 -0.77 8.93 -1.89
N GLU A 246 -0.84 10.13 -1.32
CA GLU A 246 -1.32 10.34 0.05
C GLU A 246 -2.80 9.95 0.18
N ARG A 247 -3.66 10.39 -0.75
CA ARG A 247 -5.08 10.03 -0.74
C ARG A 247 -5.28 8.52 -0.78
N LEU A 248 -4.64 7.82 -1.72
CA LEU A 248 -4.74 6.37 -1.87
C LEU A 248 -4.26 5.65 -0.61
N SER A 249 -3.15 6.11 -0.05
CA SER A 249 -2.53 5.47 1.10
C SER A 249 -3.38 5.65 2.36
N ARG A 250 -3.87 6.86 2.64
CA ARG A 250 -4.75 7.10 3.80
C ARG A 250 -6.06 6.32 3.72
N GLN A 251 -6.66 6.25 2.53
CA GLN A 251 -7.88 5.44 2.34
C GLN A 251 -7.60 3.95 2.59
N ARG A 252 -6.49 3.43 2.07
CA ARG A 252 -6.06 2.04 2.30
C ARG A 252 -5.77 1.78 3.78
N GLU A 253 -5.01 2.65 4.43
CA GLU A 253 -4.68 2.54 5.86
C GLU A 253 -5.95 2.47 6.70
N PHE A 254 -6.87 3.41 6.48
CA PHE A 254 -8.13 3.48 7.20
C PHE A 254 -8.97 2.21 7.00
N ILE A 255 -9.24 1.83 5.76
CA ILE A 255 -10.11 0.68 5.45
C ILE A 255 -9.50 -0.63 5.96
N GLN A 256 -8.22 -0.88 5.67
CA GLN A 256 -7.59 -2.15 6.01
C GLN A 256 -7.38 -2.29 7.53
N THR A 257 -7.01 -1.20 8.22
CA THR A 257 -6.90 -1.18 9.68
C THR A 257 -8.26 -1.36 10.34
N SER A 258 -9.30 -0.69 9.83
CA SER A 258 -10.66 -0.83 10.36
C SER A 258 -11.16 -2.26 10.23
N LYS A 259 -10.95 -2.88 9.06
CA LYS A 259 -11.26 -4.30 8.85
C LYS A 259 -10.53 -5.21 9.85
N ALA A 260 -9.23 -5.01 10.06
CA ALA A 260 -8.45 -5.79 11.01
C ALA A 260 -8.97 -5.62 12.45
N ILE A 261 -9.32 -4.39 12.85
CA ILE A 261 -9.90 -4.09 14.18
C ILE A 261 -11.26 -4.76 14.36
N ILE A 262 -12.11 -4.75 13.34
CA ILE A 262 -13.48 -5.30 13.40
C ILE A 262 -13.45 -6.83 13.37
N SER A 263 -12.60 -7.44 12.53
CA SER A 263 -12.58 -8.89 12.33
C SER A 263 -11.76 -9.64 13.39
N THR A 264 -10.78 -8.99 14.02
CA THR A 264 -9.93 -9.64 15.03
C THR A 264 -10.64 -9.70 16.37
N LYS A 265 -10.91 -10.92 16.84
CA LYS A 265 -11.57 -11.17 18.12
C LYS A 265 -10.84 -10.47 19.26
N GLY A 266 -11.60 -9.69 20.04
CA GLY A 266 -11.11 -9.02 21.25
C GLY A 266 -10.49 -7.65 21.00
N VAL A 267 -10.37 -7.18 19.76
CA VAL A 267 -9.90 -5.82 19.48
C VAL A 267 -11.03 -4.81 19.64
N LEU A 268 -12.09 -4.92 18.83
CA LEU A 268 -13.31 -4.14 19.02
C LEU A 268 -14.24 -4.84 20.03
N ASN A 269 -14.42 -4.23 21.20
CA ASN A 269 -15.32 -4.73 22.24
C ASN A 269 -16.50 -3.77 22.40
N ILE A 270 -17.71 -4.31 22.24
CA ILE A 270 -18.96 -3.56 22.36
C ILE A 270 -19.68 -4.06 23.61
N HIS A 271 -20.00 -3.14 24.52
CA HIS A 271 -20.65 -3.44 25.79
C HIS A 271 -22.09 -2.90 25.82
N ASP A 272 -23.02 -3.70 26.34
CA ASP A 272 -24.43 -3.28 26.51
C ASP A 272 -24.57 -2.05 27.41
N LYS A 273 -23.73 -1.98 28.45
CA LYS A 273 -23.62 -0.85 29.38
C LYS A 273 -22.27 -0.15 29.19
N PRO A 274 -22.23 1.19 29.20
CA PRO A 274 -20.96 1.90 29.15
C PRO A 274 -20.01 1.43 30.26
N ILE A 275 -18.73 1.31 29.94
CA ILE A 275 -17.66 1.02 30.89
C ILE A 275 -16.83 2.28 31.13
N GLN A 276 -16.22 2.38 32.31
CA GLN A 276 -15.33 3.48 32.62
C GLN A 276 -13.96 3.25 31.97
N LEU A 277 -13.51 4.22 31.19
CA LEU A 277 -12.20 4.23 30.54
C LEU A 277 -11.13 4.75 31.52
N SER A 278 -9.87 4.42 31.25
CA SER A 278 -8.72 4.99 31.98
C SER A 278 -8.62 6.51 31.87
N SER A 279 -9.27 7.11 30.88
CA SER A 279 -9.41 8.57 30.74
C SER A 279 -10.34 9.20 31.79
N GLY A 280 -11.15 8.38 32.47
CA GLY A 280 -12.22 8.79 33.39
C GLY A 280 -13.61 8.88 32.73
N GLY A 281 -13.67 8.85 31.40
CA GLY A 281 -14.92 8.87 30.63
C GLY A 281 -15.65 7.52 30.61
N TRP A 282 -16.85 7.49 30.05
CA TRP A 282 -17.64 6.27 29.87
C TRP A 282 -17.86 6.00 28.38
N SER A 283 -17.73 4.74 27.96
CA SER A 283 -17.96 4.35 26.57
C SER A 283 -18.49 2.93 26.47
N ARG A 284 -19.36 2.68 25.50
CA ARG A 284 -19.77 1.31 25.13
C ARG A 284 -18.77 0.63 24.21
N LEU A 285 -17.87 1.40 23.59
CA LEU A 285 -16.88 0.92 22.63
C LEU A 285 -15.48 0.97 23.24
N TYR A 286 -14.85 -0.19 23.33
CA TYR A 286 -13.48 -0.32 23.80
C TYR A 286 -12.59 -0.96 22.73
N ILE A 287 -11.49 -0.30 22.40
CA ILE A 287 -10.50 -0.75 21.41
C ILE A 287 -9.29 -1.28 22.18
N ASP A 288 -9.05 -2.58 22.10
CA ASP A 288 -7.88 -3.24 22.67
C ASP A 288 -6.96 -3.77 21.57
N CYS A 289 -6.08 -2.90 21.08
CA CYS A 289 -5.12 -3.25 20.03
C CYS A 289 -4.11 -4.33 20.46
N ARG A 290 -4.02 -4.69 21.76
CA ARG A 290 -3.15 -5.79 22.20
C ARG A 290 -3.62 -7.14 21.64
N ALA A 291 -4.91 -7.30 21.41
CA ALA A 291 -5.46 -8.52 20.84
C ALA A 291 -5.00 -8.75 19.38
N LEU A 292 -4.63 -7.68 18.64
CA LEU A 292 -4.09 -7.79 17.27
C LEU A 292 -2.85 -8.69 17.21
N TYR A 293 -2.04 -8.71 18.27
CA TYR A 293 -0.81 -9.51 18.29
C TYR A 293 -1.04 -11.01 18.41
N SER A 294 -2.27 -11.43 18.76
CA SER A 294 -2.70 -12.84 18.78
C SER A 294 -3.13 -13.35 17.40
N ASP A 295 -3.34 -12.46 16.43
CA ASP A 295 -3.64 -12.80 15.04
C ASP A 295 -2.45 -12.45 14.12
N PRO A 296 -1.66 -13.43 13.64
CA PRO A 296 -0.46 -13.17 12.86
C PRO A 296 -0.70 -12.36 11.58
N ALA A 297 -1.85 -12.56 10.93
CA ALA A 297 -2.21 -11.88 9.70
C ALA A 297 -2.45 -10.38 9.95
N SER A 298 -3.34 -10.05 10.90
CA SER A 298 -3.63 -8.66 11.28
C SER A 298 -2.41 -7.97 11.86
N ARG A 299 -1.63 -8.65 12.71
CA ARG A 299 -0.34 -8.13 13.20
C ARG A 299 0.59 -7.72 12.05
N SER A 300 0.74 -8.59 11.05
CA SER A 300 1.64 -8.31 9.92
C SER A 300 1.12 -7.16 9.04
N LEU A 301 -0.19 -7.12 8.79
CA LEU A 301 -0.86 -6.05 8.06
C LEU A 301 -0.66 -4.69 8.76
N ILE A 302 -0.99 -4.60 10.04
CA ILE A 302 -0.86 -3.35 10.81
C ILE A 302 0.60 -2.89 10.86
N ALA A 303 1.56 -3.79 11.07
CA ALA A 303 2.97 -3.44 11.01
C ALA A 303 3.39 -2.92 9.63
N ARG A 304 2.93 -3.55 8.53
CA ARG A 304 3.22 -3.08 7.15
C ARG A 304 2.66 -1.68 6.91
N LEU A 305 1.40 -1.44 7.30
CA LEU A 305 0.75 -0.14 7.16
C LEU A 305 1.47 0.94 7.97
N MET A 306 1.86 0.62 9.21
CA MET A 306 2.59 1.55 10.08
C MET A 306 3.97 1.92 9.51
N VAL A 307 4.74 0.92 9.04
CA VAL A 307 6.04 1.16 8.38
C VAL A 307 5.87 2.00 7.11
N GLY A 308 4.84 1.73 6.32
CA GLY A 308 4.51 2.51 5.12
C GLY A 308 4.20 3.97 5.45
N ALA A 309 3.32 4.22 6.42
CA ALA A 309 2.97 5.56 6.88
C ALA A 309 4.21 6.32 7.38
N ILE A 310 5.02 5.72 8.25
CA ILE A 310 6.26 6.33 8.74
C ILE A 310 7.22 6.62 7.58
N SER A 311 7.40 5.67 6.65
CA SER A 311 8.29 5.83 5.50
C SER A 311 7.90 7.02 4.60
N ARG A 312 6.60 7.26 4.39
CA ARG A 312 6.13 8.43 3.62
C ARG A 312 6.49 9.75 4.28
N HIS A 313 6.35 9.85 5.59
CA HIS A 313 6.50 11.10 6.32
C HIS A 313 7.90 11.37 6.88
N MET A 314 8.71 10.33 7.07
CA MET A 314 10.03 10.40 7.72
C MET A 314 11.17 9.79 6.89
N GLY A 315 10.86 9.09 5.80
CA GLY A 315 11.81 8.18 5.18
C GLY A 315 12.06 6.96 6.06
N ARG A 316 13.14 6.21 5.79
CA ARG A 316 13.40 4.91 6.44
C ARG A 316 14.46 4.93 7.53
N SER A 317 15.20 6.02 7.67
CA SER A 317 16.36 6.12 8.55
C SER A 317 16.55 7.54 9.06
N GLY A 318 17.49 7.73 9.98
CA GLY A 318 17.78 9.05 10.57
C GLY A 318 17.00 9.35 11.85
N PHE A 319 16.16 8.42 12.29
CA PHE A 319 15.41 8.47 13.54
C PHE A 319 15.45 7.13 14.28
N ASP A 320 15.08 7.12 15.56
CA ASP A 320 14.74 5.90 16.32
C ASP A 320 13.24 5.93 16.70
N ILE A 321 12.68 4.81 17.12
CA ILE A 321 11.30 4.73 17.62
C ILE A 321 11.24 5.02 19.12
N ALA A 322 10.21 5.76 19.55
CA ALA A 322 9.85 5.94 20.95
C ALA A 322 8.40 5.48 21.18
N THR A 323 8.12 4.86 22.32
CA THR A 323 6.76 4.37 22.65
C THR A 323 6.50 4.41 24.16
N THR A 324 5.26 4.14 24.58
CA THR A 324 4.91 3.94 25.99
C THR A 324 4.75 2.46 26.35
N ALA A 325 5.13 2.11 27.57
CA ALA A 325 4.81 0.81 28.14
C ALA A 325 3.32 0.76 28.55
N THR A 326 2.60 -0.34 28.36
CA THR A 326 3.06 -1.64 27.82
C THR A 326 2.53 -1.93 26.41
N ALA A 327 1.36 -1.38 26.06
CA ALA A 327 0.61 -1.77 24.87
C ALA A 327 1.27 -1.36 23.55
N GLY A 328 2.03 -0.26 23.53
CA GLY A 328 2.76 0.21 22.35
C GLY A 328 4.03 -0.59 22.01
N ILE A 329 4.64 -1.27 23.00
CA ILE A 329 5.93 -1.97 22.84
C ILE A 329 5.91 -3.00 21.70
N PRO A 330 4.91 -3.89 21.56
CA PRO A 330 4.96 -4.92 20.53
C PRO A 330 4.94 -4.35 19.11
N LEU A 331 4.07 -3.37 18.82
CA LEU A 331 4.07 -2.69 17.52
C LEU A 331 5.37 -1.93 17.28
N ALA A 332 5.79 -1.12 18.26
CA ALA A 332 7.00 -0.31 18.15
C ALA A 332 8.26 -1.17 17.91
N SER A 333 8.32 -2.36 18.52
CA SER A 333 9.40 -3.33 18.31
C SER A 333 9.42 -3.88 16.88
N ILE A 334 8.27 -4.27 16.34
CA ILE A 334 8.17 -4.79 14.97
C ILE A 334 8.49 -3.69 13.94
N VAL A 335 7.99 -2.46 14.19
CA VAL A 335 8.25 -1.31 13.32
C VAL A 335 9.73 -0.95 13.33
N ALA A 336 10.37 -0.90 14.51
CA ALA A 336 11.80 -0.61 14.64
C ALA A 336 12.66 -1.67 13.93
N ASP A 337 12.31 -2.95 14.08
CA ASP A 337 12.98 -4.07 13.42
C ASP A 337 12.91 -3.96 11.88
N ARG A 338 11.71 -3.75 11.32
CA ARG A 338 11.52 -3.61 9.87
C ARG A 338 12.16 -2.37 9.25
N LEU A 339 12.30 -1.30 10.02
CA LEU A 339 13.01 -0.09 9.61
C LEU A 339 14.53 -0.17 9.85
N GLY A 340 14.99 -1.12 10.67
CA GLY A 340 16.40 -1.22 11.07
C GLY A 340 16.86 -0.06 11.96
N VAL A 341 15.98 0.47 12.81
CA VAL A 341 16.24 1.62 13.70
C VAL A 341 16.17 1.23 15.17
N GLY A 342 16.72 2.07 16.06
CA GLY A 342 16.67 1.83 17.50
C GLY A 342 15.27 2.01 18.08
N LEU A 343 15.05 1.49 19.29
CA LEU A 343 13.82 1.64 20.06
C LEU A 343 14.13 2.09 21.48
N VAL A 344 13.38 3.07 21.98
CA VAL A 344 13.29 3.42 23.40
C VAL A 344 11.83 3.33 23.84
N TYR A 345 11.58 3.05 25.11
CA TYR A 345 10.22 3.07 25.64
C TYR A 345 10.13 3.72 27.01
N VAL A 346 9.00 4.36 27.27
CA VAL A 346 8.75 5.14 28.48
C VAL A 346 7.84 4.37 29.42
N ARG A 347 8.29 4.18 30.66
CA ARG A 347 7.49 3.62 31.75
C ARG A 347 6.71 4.73 32.44
N MET A 348 5.42 4.52 32.63
CA MET A 348 4.55 5.49 33.31
C MET A 348 4.88 5.60 34.80
N GLU A 349 5.26 4.50 35.44
CA GLU A 349 5.70 4.46 36.83
C GLU A 349 7.24 4.51 36.92
N LYS A 350 7.77 5.30 37.85
CA LYS A 350 9.21 5.35 38.15
C LYS A 350 9.68 4.04 38.81
N LYS A 351 10.90 3.59 38.50
CA LYS A 351 11.55 2.53 39.30
C LYS A 351 11.71 3.03 40.74
N MET A 352 11.26 2.23 41.71
CA MET A 352 11.54 2.50 43.13
C MET A 352 13.00 2.21 43.50
N HIS A 353 13.76 1.47 42.68
CA HIS A 353 15.12 0.99 42.99
C HIS A 353 16.02 1.10 41.74
N GLY A 354 17.22 1.71 41.86
CA GLY A 354 18.18 1.94 40.77
C GLY A 354 18.19 3.40 40.25
N LEU A 355 18.86 3.65 39.11
CA LEU A 355 18.80 4.96 38.42
C LEU A 355 17.33 5.29 38.11
N GLU A 356 16.79 6.39 38.65
CA GLU A 356 15.37 6.82 38.59
C GLU A 356 14.87 7.22 37.18
N ARG A 357 15.34 6.53 36.13
CA ARG A 357 15.03 6.86 34.73
C ARG A 357 13.68 6.26 34.34
N ARG A 358 12.82 7.09 33.75
CA ARG A 358 11.53 6.70 33.16
C ARG A 358 11.67 6.02 31.80
N VAL A 359 12.79 6.25 31.10
CA VAL A 359 13.04 5.73 29.75
C VAL A 359 13.98 4.53 29.81
N GLU A 360 13.58 3.44 29.17
CA GLU A 360 14.39 2.25 28.94
C GLU A 360 14.98 2.31 27.52
N GLY A 361 16.28 1.99 27.40
CA GLY A 361 17.08 2.26 26.21
C GLY A 361 17.98 3.49 26.37
N VAL A 362 18.65 3.90 25.28
CA VAL A 362 19.60 5.02 25.29
C VAL A 362 19.08 6.14 24.39
N VAL A 363 18.59 7.22 25.01
CA VAL A 363 18.24 8.44 24.28
C VAL A 363 19.53 9.20 23.95
N LYS A 364 19.71 9.52 22.67
CA LYS A 364 20.85 10.30 22.17
C LYS A 364 20.43 11.77 22.01
N PRO A 365 21.06 12.72 22.70
CA PRO A 365 20.77 14.15 22.52
C PRO A 365 20.86 14.59 21.06
N GLY A 366 19.91 15.40 20.61
CA GLY A 366 19.80 15.89 19.23
C GLY A 366 19.31 14.86 18.21
N LYS A 367 19.19 13.58 18.57
CA LYS A 367 18.66 12.56 17.66
C LYS A 367 17.13 12.68 17.52
N VAL A 368 16.64 12.46 16.30
CA VAL A 368 15.21 12.41 16.00
C VAL A 368 14.60 11.09 16.45
N TYR A 369 13.43 11.15 17.06
CA TYR A 369 12.60 10.03 17.46
C TYR A 369 11.21 10.16 16.84
N VAL A 370 10.62 9.04 16.46
CA VAL A 370 9.23 8.94 15.99
C VAL A 370 8.43 8.19 17.04
N GLY A 371 7.37 8.81 17.54
CA GLY A 371 6.45 8.16 18.46
C GLY A 371 5.64 7.09 17.74
N VAL A 372 5.53 5.89 18.31
CA VAL A 372 4.69 4.80 17.78
C VAL A 372 3.95 4.15 18.94
N ASP A 373 2.63 4.08 18.87
CA ASP A 373 1.82 3.49 19.94
C ASP A 373 0.56 2.81 19.38
N ASP A 374 -0.23 2.18 20.25
CA ASP A 374 -1.39 1.41 19.82
C ASP A 374 -2.63 2.29 19.61
N VAL A 375 -3.08 3.02 20.63
CA VAL A 375 -4.31 3.83 20.60
C VAL A 375 -4.07 5.22 21.18
N ALA A 376 -4.51 6.25 20.46
CA ALA A 376 -4.62 7.60 21.00
C ALA A 376 -6.05 7.84 21.52
N THR A 377 -6.17 8.20 22.81
CA THR A 377 -7.44 8.62 23.42
C THR A 377 -7.44 10.15 23.62
N THR A 378 -7.12 10.62 24.82
CA THR A 378 -6.88 12.04 25.10
C THR A 378 -5.44 12.46 24.78
N GLY A 379 -4.58 11.55 24.34
CA GLY A 379 -3.16 11.82 24.02
C GLY A 379 -2.21 11.94 25.21
N ARG A 380 -2.68 11.73 26.45
CA ARG A 380 -1.86 11.91 27.67
C ARG A 380 -0.61 11.01 27.70
N SER A 381 -0.76 9.74 27.32
CA SER A 381 0.37 8.79 27.25
C SER A 381 1.42 9.22 26.22
N ALA A 382 0.97 9.60 25.02
CA ALA A 382 1.84 10.10 23.96
C ALA A 382 2.59 11.37 24.40
N LEU A 383 1.92 12.31 25.07
CA LEU A 383 2.53 13.51 25.62
C LEU A 383 3.61 13.20 26.67
N GLU A 384 3.35 12.25 27.56
CA GLU A 384 4.35 11.83 28.56
C GLU A 384 5.57 11.15 27.90
N CYS A 385 5.35 10.36 26.84
CA CYS A 385 6.44 9.83 26.03
C CYS A 385 7.29 10.96 25.43
N VAL A 386 6.62 11.93 24.81
CA VAL A 386 7.26 13.09 24.17
C VAL A 386 8.11 13.86 25.18
N LYS A 387 7.56 14.17 26.36
CA LYS A 387 8.28 14.87 27.42
C LYS A 387 9.50 14.09 27.90
N ALA A 388 9.33 12.80 28.23
CA ALA A 388 10.42 11.99 28.76
C ALA A 388 11.61 11.86 27.78
N VAL A 389 11.33 11.75 26.47
CA VAL A 389 12.39 11.73 25.44
C VAL A 389 13.04 13.10 25.28
N ARG A 390 12.26 14.19 25.27
CA ARG A 390 12.79 15.57 25.18
C ARG A 390 13.61 15.99 26.39
N GLU A 391 13.22 15.56 27.60
CA GLU A 391 14.00 15.77 28.84
C GLU A 391 15.40 15.15 28.77
N MET A 392 15.57 14.08 27.98
CA MET A 392 16.86 13.44 27.72
C MET A 392 17.57 14.01 26.48
N GLY A 393 17.06 15.11 25.90
CA GLY A 393 17.63 15.82 24.76
C GLY A 393 17.25 15.25 23.39
N GLY A 394 16.36 14.26 23.30
CA GLY A 394 15.84 13.76 22.02
C GLY A 394 14.84 14.72 21.37
N VAL A 395 14.72 14.65 20.04
CA VAL A 395 13.75 15.44 19.27
C VAL A 395 12.60 14.53 18.84
N ILE A 396 11.35 14.92 19.08
CA ILE A 396 10.17 14.17 18.63
C ILE A 396 9.12 15.18 18.16
N GLU A 397 8.73 15.06 16.90
CA GLU A 397 7.81 15.99 16.20
C GLU A 397 6.64 15.26 15.54
N LYS A 398 6.71 13.93 15.43
CA LYS A 398 5.64 13.10 14.85
C LYS A 398 5.37 11.89 15.72
N TYR A 399 4.09 11.56 15.84
CA TYR A 399 3.59 10.45 16.64
C TYR A 399 2.57 9.67 15.81
N PHE A 400 2.71 8.35 15.75
CA PHE A 400 1.87 7.46 14.95
C PHE A 400 1.14 6.48 15.87
N VAL A 401 -0.16 6.28 15.63
CA VAL A 401 -0.96 5.27 16.33
C VAL A 401 -1.72 4.37 15.37
N ILE A 402 -2.10 3.17 15.81
CA ILE A 402 -3.00 2.31 15.01
C ILE A 402 -4.36 3.01 14.91
N PHE A 403 -4.88 3.48 16.04
CA PHE A 403 -6.24 4.00 16.13
C PHE A 403 -6.31 5.29 16.95
N ASP A 404 -6.89 6.35 16.38
CA ASP A 404 -7.29 7.55 17.13
C ASP A 404 -8.77 7.48 17.54
N ARG A 405 -9.07 7.64 18.82
CA ARG A 405 -10.46 7.69 19.32
C ARG A 405 -11.14 9.05 19.09
N SER A 406 -10.42 10.02 18.55
CA SER A 406 -10.94 11.37 18.31
C SER A 406 -11.40 12.08 19.60
N GLU A 407 -10.71 11.81 20.70
CA GLU A 407 -10.98 12.38 22.04
C GLU A 407 -9.97 13.48 22.43
N GLY A 408 -9.39 14.16 21.44
CA GLY A 408 -8.55 15.36 21.63
C GLY A 408 -7.03 15.15 21.63
N ALA A 409 -6.54 13.93 21.36
CA ALA A 409 -5.11 13.64 21.28
C ALA A 409 -4.36 14.52 20.27
N GLU A 410 -4.94 14.71 19.08
CA GLU A 410 -4.33 15.53 18.02
C GLU A 410 -4.09 16.97 18.49
N ARG A 411 -5.10 17.59 19.12
CA ARG A 411 -4.98 18.94 19.67
C ARG A 411 -3.90 19.02 20.74
N LEU A 412 -3.90 18.08 21.69
CA LEU A 412 -2.95 18.06 22.80
C LEU A 412 -1.50 17.94 22.31
N LEU A 413 -1.24 17.08 21.33
CA LEU A 413 0.10 16.90 20.77
C LEU A 413 0.52 18.11 19.93
N ARG A 414 -0.41 18.72 19.19
CA ARG A 414 -0.13 19.92 18.39
C ARG A 414 0.29 21.11 19.26
N GLU A 415 -0.27 21.26 20.46
CA GLU A 415 0.10 22.31 21.44
C GLU A 415 1.58 22.22 21.86
N VAL A 416 2.23 21.06 21.72
CA VAL A 416 3.65 20.87 22.01
C VAL A 416 4.50 20.66 20.74
N GLY A 417 3.96 21.00 19.57
CA GLY A 417 4.65 20.90 18.28
C GLY A 417 4.84 19.46 17.81
N VAL A 418 3.90 18.56 18.13
CA VAL A 418 3.91 17.16 17.67
C VAL A 418 2.68 16.90 16.80
N GLU A 419 2.90 16.40 15.60
CA GLU A 419 1.84 16.01 14.68
C GLU A 419 1.41 14.55 14.93
N LEU A 420 0.11 14.31 15.06
CA LEU A 420 -0.47 12.99 15.25
C LEU A 420 -0.90 12.40 13.91
N TYR A 421 -0.40 11.20 13.63
CA TYR A 421 -0.80 10.36 12.51
C TYR A 421 -1.47 9.10 13.05
N TYR A 422 -2.46 8.60 12.33
CA TYR A 422 -3.20 7.40 12.70
C TYR A 422 -3.54 6.58 11.47
N LEU A 423 -3.53 5.25 11.61
CA LEU A 423 -3.93 4.37 10.51
C LEU A 423 -5.45 4.35 10.35
N ALA A 424 -6.20 4.32 11.45
CA ALA A 424 -7.64 4.48 11.48
C ALA A 424 -8.08 5.44 12.60
N GLN A 425 -9.32 5.91 12.52
CA GLN A 425 -9.89 6.79 13.54
C GLN A 425 -11.35 6.44 13.80
N LEU A 426 -11.84 6.79 14.98
CA LEU A 426 -13.24 6.68 15.33
C LEU A 426 -14.03 7.78 14.63
N ASN A 427 -14.76 7.42 13.58
CA ASN A 427 -15.65 8.31 12.86
C ASN A 427 -16.88 7.54 12.37
N LYS A 428 -17.80 8.25 11.70
CA LYS A 428 -19.00 7.64 11.12
C LYS A 428 -18.69 6.45 10.22
N GLU A 429 -17.72 6.59 9.31
CA GLU A 429 -17.37 5.51 8.38
C GLU A 429 -16.89 4.24 9.11
N PHE A 430 -16.10 4.38 10.19
CA PHE A 430 -15.68 3.26 11.01
C PHE A 430 -16.89 2.59 11.71
N LEU A 431 -17.81 3.38 12.26
CA LEU A 431 -19.02 2.87 12.91
C LEU A 431 -19.93 2.13 11.93
N ASP A 432 -20.13 2.69 10.74
CA ASP A 432 -20.91 2.06 9.66
C ASP A 432 -20.28 0.72 9.26
N MET A 433 -18.94 0.67 9.11
CA MET A 433 -18.21 -0.57 8.83
C MET A 433 -18.33 -1.59 9.97
N ALA A 434 -18.37 -1.14 11.23
CA ALA A 434 -18.50 -1.98 12.40
C ALA A 434 -19.95 -2.44 12.67
N GLY A 435 -20.93 -1.92 11.92
CA GLY A 435 -22.35 -2.20 12.15
C GLY A 435 -22.87 -1.65 13.48
N VAL A 436 -22.29 -0.53 13.95
CA VAL A 436 -22.65 0.11 15.22
C VAL A 436 -23.45 1.38 14.96
N ASP A 437 -24.66 1.47 15.51
CA ASP A 437 -25.50 2.68 15.42
C ASP A 437 -24.80 3.85 16.15
N GLU A 438 -24.73 5.02 15.51
CA GLU A 438 -24.23 6.29 16.09
C GLU A 438 -24.86 6.59 17.45
N LYS A 439 -26.10 6.17 17.71
CA LYS A 439 -26.77 6.35 19.02
C LYS A 439 -26.19 5.49 20.16
N THR A 440 -25.30 4.57 19.83
CA THR A 440 -24.57 3.74 20.80
C THR A 440 -23.32 4.44 21.32
N TRP A 441 -22.92 5.55 20.67
CA TRP A 441 -21.74 6.36 20.97
C TRP A 441 -22.05 7.53 21.91
#